data_AF-A0A0L6UYV3-F1
#
_entry.id   AF-A0A0L6UYV3-F1
#
_cell.length_a   1.000
_cell.length_b   1.000
_cell.length_c   1.000
_cell.angle_alpha   90.00
_cell.angle_beta   90.00
_cell.angle_gamma   90.00
#
_symmetry.space_group_name_H-M   'P 1'
#
loop_
_entity.id
_entity.type
_entity.pdbx_description
1 polymer ?
#
loop_
_entity_poly.entity_id
_entity_poly.type
_entity_poly.pdbx_seq_one_letter_code
_entity_poly.pdbx_strand_id
1 'polypeptide(L)' 'MVIVKPQPFDGTRGGAAKAFISQIGLHAFTYPKQFPTDARKVVFTVLFMKDYTATWSQPYMDKVFNGSGL' A
#
# COMPACT_ATOMS: atom_id res chain seq x y z
N MET A 1 3.10 -5.21 -22.33
CA MET A 1 2.21 -5.08 -21.15
C MET A 1 2.75 -3.93 -20.31
N VAL A 2 2.05 -2.79 -20.27
CA VAL A 2 2.49 -1.63 -19.47
C VAL A 2 2.21 -1.95 -18.01
N ILE A 3 3.27 -2.16 -17.24
CA ILE A 3 3.19 -2.38 -15.80
C ILE A 3 2.99 -1.01 -15.17
N VAL A 4 1.77 -0.73 -14.72
CA VAL A 4 1.44 0.54 -14.08
C VAL A 4 1.96 0.50 -12.65
N LYS A 5 3.00 1.29 -12.39
CA LYS A 5 3.40 1.62 -11.01
C LYS A 5 2.17 2.25 -10.31
N PRO A 6 1.77 1.78 -9.11
CA PRO A 6 0.65 2.36 -8.39
C PRO A 6 0.81 3.88 -8.26
N GLN A 7 -0.28 4.62 -8.44
CA GLN A 7 -0.25 6.07 -8.27
C GLN A 7 -0.35 6.42 -6.78
N PRO A 8 0.29 7.51 -6.32
CA PRO A 8 0.10 8.00 -4.97
C PRO A 8 -1.38 8.29 -4.66
N PHE A 9 -1.86 7.88 -3.49
CA PHE A 9 -3.24 7.97 -3.05
C PHE A 9 -3.40 8.95 -1.89
N ASP A 10 -4.25 9.96 -2.05
CA ASP A 10 -4.52 11.01 -1.06
C ASP A 10 -5.57 10.64 -0.01
N GLY A 11 -6.24 9.49 -0.15
CA GLY A 11 -7.35 9.11 0.72
C GLY A 11 -8.73 9.36 0.13
N THR A 12 -8.84 9.80 -1.12
CA THR A 12 -10.13 10.03 -1.77
C THR A 12 -10.99 8.76 -1.76
N ARG A 13 -12.15 8.85 -1.10
CA ARG A 13 -13.07 7.71 -0.93
C ARG A 13 -13.80 7.38 -2.24
N GLY A 14 -14.45 6.21 -2.27
CA GLY A 14 -15.28 5.78 -3.40
C GLY A 14 -14.45 5.17 -4.54
N GLY A 15 -14.71 5.60 -5.78
CA GLY A 15 -14.10 5.01 -6.97
C GLY A 15 -12.56 5.06 -6.98
N ALA A 16 -11.98 6.16 -6.50
CA ALA A 16 -10.53 6.33 -6.40
C ALA A 16 -9.89 5.30 -5.47
N ALA A 17 -10.47 5.07 -4.28
CA ALA A 17 -10.00 4.04 -3.36
C ALA A 17 -10.06 2.63 -3.98
N LYS A 18 -11.14 2.30 -4.70
CA LYS A 18 -11.27 1.00 -5.37
C LYS A 18 -10.23 0.82 -6.47
N ALA A 19 -9.98 1.86 -7.27
CA ALA A 19 -8.96 1.84 -8.31
C ALA A 19 -7.55 1.65 -7.73
N PHE A 20 -7.23 2.37 -6.65
CA PHE A 20 -5.96 2.26 -5.95
C PHE A 20 -5.72 0.83 -5.41
N ILE A 21 -6.67 0.26 -4.68
CA ILE A 21 -6.55 -1.12 -4.16
C ILE A 21 -6.43 -2.14 -5.29
N SER A 22 -7.13 -1.93 -6.40
CA SER A 22 -7.03 -2.80 -7.58
C SER A 22 -5.63 -2.75 -8.21
N GLN A 23 -5.00 -1.57 -8.27
CA GLN A 23 -3.62 -1.41 -8.76
C GLN A 23 -2.61 -2.11 -7.84
N ILE A 24 -2.75 -1.96 -6.52
CA ILE A 24 -1.90 -2.66 -5.54
C ILE A 24 -2.03 -4.18 -5.68
N GLY A 25 -3.26 -4.69 -5.76
CA GLY A 25 -3.54 -6.11 -5.92
C GLY A 25 -2.92 -6.67 -7.21
N LEU A 26 -3.07 -5.96 -8.32
CA LEU A 26 -2.47 -6.36 -9.60
C LEU A 26 -0.93 -6.36 -9.55
N HIS A 27 -0.32 -5.37 -8.89
CA HIS A 27 1.12 -5.32 -8.70
C HIS A 27 1.63 -6.50 -7.86
N ALA A 28 0.97 -6.79 -6.74
CA ALA A 28 1.32 -7.93 -5.88
C ALA A 28 1.15 -9.28 -6.61
N PHE A 29 0.10 -9.40 -7.44
CA PHE A 29 -0.15 -10.59 -8.25
C PHE A 29 0.92 -10.79 -9.34
N THR A 30 1.42 -9.70 -9.93
CA THR A 30 2.47 -9.76 -10.97
C THR A 30 3.83 -10.13 -10.38
N TYR A 31 4.09 -9.76 -9.12
CA TYR A 31 5.36 -9.98 -8.43
C TYR A 31 5.20 -10.81 -7.13
N PRO A 32 4.65 -12.03 -7.19
CA PRO A 32 4.28 -12.78 -5.98
C PRO A 32 5.49 -13.09 -5.08
N LYS A 33 6.68 -13.29 -5.68
CA LYS A 33 7.93 -13.51 -4.94
C LYS A 33 8.37 -12.29 -4.11
N GLN A 34 7.98 -11.08 -4.51
CA GLN A 34 8.30 -9.85 -3.76
C GLN A 34 7.31 -9.61 -2.61
N PHE A 35 6.10 -10.16 -2.72
CA PHE A 35 5.00 -10.06 -1.75
C PHE A 35 4.60 -11.40 -1.10
N PRO A 36 5.55 -12.14 -0.49
CA PRO A 36 5.25 -13.46 0.11
C PRO A 36 4.39 -13.38 1.37
N THR A 37 4.22 -12.20 1.97
CA THR A 37 3.46 -12.01 3.21
C THR A 37 2.47 -10.86 3.07
N ASP A 38 1.37 -10.92 3.81
CA ASP A 38 0.38 -9.84 3.83
C ASP A 38 0.95 -8.55 4.43
N ALA A 39 1.86 -8.66 5.40
CA ALA A 39 2.59 -7.52 5.95
C ALA A 39 3.33 -6.74 4.85
N ARG A 40 4.00 -7.41 3.90
CA ARG A 40 4.66 -6.74 2.77
C ARG A 40 3.68 -6.06 1.82
N LYS A 41 2.49 -6.66 1.60
CA LYS A 41 1.43 -6.02 0.79
C LYS A 41 0.92 -4.75 1.47
N VAL A 42 0.72 -4.78 2.79
CA VAL A 42 0.28 -3.62 3.58
C VAL A 42 1.34 -2.52 3.58
N VAL A 43 2.60 -2.84 3.88
CA VAL A 43 3.70 -1.86 3.86
C VAL A 43 3.82 -1.21 2.47
N PHE A 44 3.72 -1.99 1.41
CA PHE A 44 3.74 -1.45 0.05
C PHE A 44 2.53 -0.58 -0.26
N THR A 45 1.33 -0.94 0.22
CA THR A 45 0.14 -0.09 0.09
C THR A 45 0.37 1.27 0.76
N VAL A 46 0.93 1.27 1.97
CA VAL A 46 1.20 2.50 2.73
C VAL A 46 2.27 3.36 2.05
N LEU A 47 3.26 2.77 1.38
CA LEU A 47 4.29 3.49 0.63
C LEU A 47 3.73 4.40 -0.47
N PHE A 48 2.54 4.09 -0.99
CA PHE A 48 1.85 4.92 -1.98
C PHE A 48 0.80 5.86 -1.37
N MET A 49 0.66 5.93 -0.05
CA MET A 49 -0.19 6.94 0.57
C MET A 49 0.52 8.30 0.56
N LYS A 50 -0.21 9.38 0.31
CA LYS A 50 0.29 10.76 0.36
C LYS A 50 -0.61 11.66 1.22
N ASP A 51 -0.14 12.87 1.46
CA ASP A 51 -0.86 13.94 2.14
C ASP A 51 -1.43 13.48 3.50
N TYR A 52 -2.68 13.85 3.81
CA TYR A 52 -3.37 13.46 5.04
C TYR A 52 -3.34 11.96 5.31
N THR A 53 -3.39 11.14 4.25
CA THR A 53 -3.40 9.68 4.39
C THR A 53 -2.04 9.14 4.81
N ALA A 54 -0.94 9.76 4.39
CA ALA A 54 0.39 9.40 4.87
C ALA A 54 0.52 9.64 6.38
N THR A 55 0.09 10.81 6.88
CA THR A 55 0.08 11.13 8.31
C THR A 55 -0.80 10.16 9.10
N TRP A 56 -1.97 9.78 8.57
CA TRP A 56 -2.86 8.81 9.22
C TRP A 56 -2.22 7.42 9.37
N SER A 57 -1.43 7.00 8.38
CA SER A 57 -0.79 5.69 8.36
C SER A 57 0.51 5.59 9.19
N GLN A 58 1.08 6.74 9.56
CA GLN A 58 2.40 6.83 10.19
C GLN A 58 2.51 6.03 11.50
N PRO A 59 1.54 6.08 12.44
CA PRO A 59 1.63 5.31 13.69
C PRO A 59 1.64 3.78 13.46
N TYR A 60 0.96 3.32 12.40
CA TYR A 60 0.96 1.90 12.03
C TYR A 60 2.31 1.48 11.46
N MET A 61 2.90 2.32 10.61
CA MET A 61 4.25 2.09 10.08
C MET A 61 5.29 2.02 11.20
N ASP A 62 5.25 2.96 12.15
CA ASP A 62 6.17 2.99 13.28
C ASP A 62 6.09 1.68 14.09
N LYS A 63 4.88 1.15 14.29
CA LYS A 63 4.70 -0.15 14.96
C LYS A 63 5.29 -1.32 14.16
N VAL A 64 5.10 -1.33 12.84
CA VAL A 64 5.60 -2.38 11.94
C VAL A 64 7.13 -2.36 11.85
N PHE A 65 7.75 -1.17 11.83
CA PHE A 65 9.21 -1.03 11.72
C PHE A 65 9.94 -1.15 13.05
N ASN A 66 9.33 -0.74 14.17
CA ASN A 66 9.95 -0.77 15.50
C ASN A 66 9.74 -2.12 16.23
N GLY A 67 9.30 -3.18 15.55
CA GLY A 67 9.31 -4.54 16.08
C GLY A 67 8.40 -4.79 17.30
N SER A 68 7.41 -3.94 17.57
CA SER A 68 6.54 -4.04 18.74
C SER A 68 5.17 -4.69 18.44
N GLY A 69 5.13 -5.68 17.55
CA GLY A 69 3.95 -6.52 17.37
C GLY A 69 3.70 -6.95 15.94
N LEU A 70 4.33 -8.07 15.56
CA LEU A 70 3.74 -9.17 14.80
C LEU A 70 4.27 -10.48 15.41
#